data_AF-A0A0C3MMA4-F1
#
_entry.id   AF-A0A0C3MMA4-F1
#
_cell.length_a   1.000
_cell.length_b   1.000
_cell.length_c   1.000
_cell.angle_alpha   90.00
_cell.angle_beta   90.00
_cell.angle_gamma   90.00
#
_symmetry.space_group_name_H-M   'P 1'
#
loop_
_entity.id
_entity.type
_entity.pdbx_description
1 polymer ?
#
loop_
_entity_poly.entity_id
_entity_poly.type
_entity_poly.pdbx_seq_one_letter_code
_entity_poly.pdbx_strand_id
1 'polypeptide(L)'
;GEKNHPALWKTFALALGSSDKSLANAAALPSTERLVSTYRDICLNQPFYAGLAAMHAFESQVPAIAAVKIDGLAKFYGMNDPDSYEFFTVHQEADVHHSQAEWALIERFADTPEKQAEVLSATTRACDALWGFLDGIYENYC
;
A
#
# COMPACT_ATOMS: atom_id res chain seq x y z
N GLY A 1 4.81 -6.56 -17.44
CA GLY A 1 3.88 -6.75 -18.57
C GLY A 1 2.88 -5.61 -18.60
N GLU A 2 1.90 -5.67 -19.50
CA GLU A 2 0.88 -4.62 -19.68
C GLU A 2 -0.05 -4.47 -18.47
N LYS A 3 -0.30 -5.54 -17.71
CA LYS A 3 -1.03 -5.52 -16.43
C LYS A 3 -0.10 -5.49 -15.21
N ASN A 4 0.82 -4.52 -15.16
CA ASN A 4 1.63 -4.30 -13.95
C ASN A 4 0.90 -3.38 -12.96
N HIS A 5 1.40 -3.29 -11.72
CA HIS A 5 0.74 -2.52 -10.65
C HIS A 5 0.44 -1.06 -11.05
N PRO A 6 1.39 -0.29 -11.64
CA PRO A 6 1.09 1.06 -12.12
C PRO A 6 0.01 1.12 -13.21
N ALA A 7 -0.01 0.16 -14.14
CA ALA A 7 -1.02 0.13 -15.20
C ALA A 7 -2.41 -0.17 -14.64
N LEU A 8 -2.55 -1.12 -13.73
CA LEU A 8 -3.82 -1.43 -13.06
C LEU A 8 -4.32 -0.25 -12.22
N TRP A 9 -3.43 0.41 -11.48
CA TRP A 9 -3.79 1.61 -10.71
C TRP A 9 -4.24 2.77 -11.63
N LYS A 10 -3.56 2.94 -12.76
CA LYS A 10 -3.94 3.92 -13.78
C LYS A 10 -5.34 3.61 -14.36
N THR A 11 -5.62 2.36 -14.69
CA THR A 11 -6.97 1.93 -15.16
C THR A 11 -8.04 2.31 -14.14
N PHE A 12 -7.82 2.03 -12.85
CA PHE A 12 -8.75 2.41 -11.80
C PHE A 12 -8.96 3.94 -11.72
N ALA A 13 -7.89 4.73 -11.79
CA ALA A 13 -8.01 6.18 -11.76
C ALA A 13 -8.78 6.74 -12.97
N LEU A 14 -8.59 6.17 -14.17
CA LEU A 14 -9.35 6.53 -15.37
C LEU A 14 -10.84 6.16 -15.23
N ALA A 15 -11.15 5.00 -14.65
CA ALA A 15 -12.53 4.59 -14.39
C ALA A 15 -13.26 5.53 -13.40
N LEU A 16 -12.51 6.19 -12.51
CA LEU A 16 -13.01 7.25 -11.62
C LEU A 16 -13.13 8.63 -12.30
N GLY A 17 -12.82 8.74 -13.59
CA GLY A 17 -12.93 9.98 -14.36
C GLY A 17 -11.65 10.82 -14.44
N SER A 18 -10.50 10.29 -14.02
CA SER A 18 -9.21 10.95 -14.30
C SER A 18 -8.85 10.88 -15.79
N SER A 19 -7.82 11.63 -16.18
CA SER A 19 -7.22 11.56 -17.52
C SER A 19 -5.71 11.34 -17.42
N ASP A 20 -5.07 10.88 -18.51
CA ASP A 20 -3.61 10.82 -18.59
C ASP A 20 -2.94 12.14 -18.21
N LYS A 21 -3.52 13.25 -18.67
CA LYS A 21 -3.02 14.59 -18.38
C LYS A 21 -3.15 14.93 -16.90
N SER A 22 -4.27 14.61 -16.25
CA SER A 22 -4.43 14.91 -14.82
C SER A 22 -3.50 14.05 -13.97
N LEU A 23 -3.30 12.78 -14.31
CA LEU A 23 -2.38 11.89 -13.61
C LEU A 23 -0.92 12.32 -13.77
N ALA A 24 -0.50 12.70 -14.98
CA ALA A 24 0.87 13.14 -15.23
C ALA A 24 1.23 14.46 -14.54
N ASN A 25 0.23 15.30 -14.25
CA ASN A 25 0.42 16.60 -13.59
C ASN A 25 0.01 16.60 -12.12
N ALA A 26 -0.38 15.45 -11.56
CA ALA A 26 -0.78 15.35 -10.16
C ALA A 26 0.43 15.58 -9.25
N ALA A 27 0.37 16.63 -8.43
CA ALA A 27 1.35 16.86 -7.38
C ALA A 27 1.00 16.00 -6.16
N ALA A 28 2.01 15.32 -5.59
CA ALA A 28 1.84 14.61 -4.34
C ALA A 28 1.66 15.62 -3.20
N LEU A 29 0.74 15.33 -2.27
CA LEU A 29 0.68 16.09 -1.01
C LEU A 29 1.97 15.83 -0.20
N PRO A 30 2.39 16.77 0.66
CA PRO A 30 3.55 16.57 1.53
C PRO A 30 3.46 15.29 2.39
N SER A 31 2.25 14.89 2.79
CA SER A 31 2.01 13.63 3.51
C SER A 31 2.23 12.39 2.61
N THR A 32 1.80 12.44 1.35
CA THR A 32 2.04 11.39 0.36
C THR A 32 3.54 11.26 0.04
N GLU A 33 4.24 12.37 -0.14
CA GLU A 33 5.70 12.37 -0.33
C GLU A 33 6.42 11.76 0.89
N ARG A 34 5.98 12.12 2.10
CA ARG A 34 6.50 11.55 3.35
C ARG A 34 6.31 10.04 3.39
N LEU A 35 5.11 9.53 3.11
CA LEU A 35 4.84 8.10 3.04
C LEU A 35 5.82 7.38 2.12
N VAL A 36 5.94 7.84 0.87
CA VAL A 36 6.83 7.23 -0.13
C VAL A 36 8.28 7.30 0.33
N SER A 37 8.73 8.44 0.87
CA SER A 37 10.09 8.60 1.36
C SER A 37 10.41 7.70 2.56
N THR A 38 9.47 7.51 3.49
CA THR A 38 9.64 6.64 4.67
C THR A 38 9.80 5.19 4.25
N TYR A 39 8.94 4.68 3.36
CA TYR A 39 9.06 3.30 2.86
C TYR A 39 10.37 3.10 2.11
N ARG A 40 10.76 4.07 1.26
CA ARG A 40 12.05 4.01 0.55
C ARG A 40 13.24 4.03 1.50
N ASP A 41 13.21 4.88 2.53
CA ASP A 41 14.29 4.96 3.52
C ASP A 41 14.44 3.64 4.29
N ILE A 42 13.35 3.07 4.79
CA ILE A 42 13.39 1.78 5.50
C ILE A 42 13.95 0.69 4.57
N CYS A 43 13.39 0.54 3.36
CA CYS A 43 13.77 -0.55 2.46
C CYS A 43 15.18 -0.42 1.88
N LEU A 44 15.72 0.79 1.72
CA LEU A 44 17.03 1.01 1.11
C LEU A 44 18.16 1.16 2.13
N ASN A 45 17.87 1.65 3.34
CA ASN A 45 18.89 2.07 4.30
C ASN A 45 18.90 1.26 5.61
N GLN A 46 17.96 0.34 5.82
CA GLN A 46 17.90 -0.51 7.01
C GLN A 46 18.14 -1.99 6.66
N PRO A 47 18.40 -2.86 7.64
CA PRO A 47 18.48 -4.30 7.41
C PRO A 47 17.24 -4.84 6.71
N PHE A 48 17.42 -5.85 5.85
CA PHE A 48 16.33 -6.33 4.99
C PHE A 48 15.07 -6.75 5.75
N TYR A 49 15.19 -7.31 6.96
CA TYR A 49 14.03 -7.70 7.78
C TYR A 49 13.22 -6.50 8.28
N ALA A 50 13.84 -5.32 8.45
CA ALA A 50 13.13 -4.08 8.73
C ALA A 50 12.37 -3.57 7.48
N GLY A 51 12.97 -3.72 6.29
CA GLY A 51 12.28 -3.50 5.01
C GLY A 51 11.05 -4.40 4.84
N LEU A 52 11.20 -5.70 5.09
CA LEU A 52 10.09 -6.66 5.09
C LEU A 52 9.03 -6.29 6.14
N ALA A 53 9.43 -5.80 7.31
CA ALA A 53 8.51 -5.38 8.35
C ALA A 53 7.64 -4.19 7.93
N ALA A 54 8.18 -3.24 7.16
CA ALA A 54 7.43 -2.12 6.59
C ALA A 54 6.46 -2.56 5.48
N MET A 55 6.90 -3.49 4.61
CA MET A 55 6.03 -4.05 3.57
C MET A 55 4.89 -4.88 4.19
N HIS A 56 5.20 -5.74 5.15
CA HIS A 56 4.22 -6.52 5.90
C HIS A 56 3.21 -5.65 6.62
N ALA A 57 3.65 -4.52 7.20
CA ALA A 57 2.75 -3.56 7.83
C ALA A 57 1.67 -3.05 6.86
N PHE A 58 2.01 -2.87 5.59
CA PHE A 58 1.07 -2.48 4.55
C PHE A 58 0.26 -3.69 4.06
N GLU A 59 0.93 -4.70 3.51
CA GLU A 59 0.33 -5.80 2.76
C GLU A 59 -0.54 -6.71 3.61
N SER A 60 -0.27 -6.87 4.91
CA SER A 60 -1.14 -7.64 5.81
C SER A 60 -2.56 -7.07 5.94
N GLN A 61 -2.74 -5.77 5.69
CA GLN A 61 -4.03 -5.09 5.80
C GLN A 61 -4.77 -5.00 4.46
N VAL A 62 -4.02 -5.02 3.35
CA VAL A 62 -4.55 -4.76 2.01
C VAL A 62 -5.66 -5.74 1.59
N PRO A 63 -5.59 -7.07 1.86
CA PRO A 63 -6.63 -7.98 1.43
C PRO A 63 -8.03 -7.63 1.92
N ALA A 64 -8.15 -7.31 3.23
CA ALA A 64 -9.42 -6.92 3.83
C ALA A 64 -9.90 -5.57 3.30
N ILE A 65 -8.98 -4.60 3.13
CA ILE A 65 -9.28 -3.28 2.57
C ILE A 65 -9.75 -3.40 1.12
N ALA A 66 -9.09 -4.23 0.31
CA ALA A 66 -9.44 -4.47 -1.09
C ALA A 66 -10.86 -5.05 -1.22
N ALA A 67 -11.21 -6.03 -0.39
CA ALA A 67 -12.55 -6.62 -0.38
C ALA A 67 -13.63 -5.57 -0.05
N VAL A 68 -13.40 -4.73 0.98
CA VAL A 68 -14.32 -3.65 1.35
C VAL A 68 -14.41 -2.58 0.26
N LYS A 69 -13.29 -2.26 -0.41
CA LYS A 69 -13.28 -1.32 -1.53
C LYS A 69 -14.09 -1.83 -2.71
N ILE A 70 -13.94 -3.09 -3.10
CA ILE A 70 -14.70 -3.68 -4.22
C ILE A 70 -16.22 -3.61 -3.93
N ASP A 71 -16.66 -4.04 -2.73
CA ASP A 71 -18.07 -3.96 -2.35
C ASP A 71 -18.58 -2.51 -2.32
N GLY A 72 -17.81 -1.60 -1.72
CA GLY A 72 -18.18 -0.19 -1.60
C GLY A 72 -18.27 0.53 -2.95
N LEU A 73 -17.33 0.27 -3.86
CA LEU A 73 -17.30 0.86 -5.20
C LEU A 73 -18.54 0.47 -6.02
N ALA A 74 -18.94 -0.81 -5.97
CA ALA A 74 -20.16 -1.26 -6.62
C ALA A 74 -21.41 -0.64 -5.97
N LYS A 75 -21.51 -0.72 -4.65
CA LYS A 75 -22.70 -0.32 -3.88
C LYS A 75 -22.98 1.18 -3.89
N PHE A 76 -21.94 2.02 -3.78
CA PHE A 76 -22.09 3.46 -3.58
C PHE A 76 -21.70 4.30 -4.79
N TYR A 77 -20.91 3.75 -5.72
CA TYR A 77 -20.36 4.50 -6.86
C TYR A 77 -20.74 3.90 -8.22
N GLY A 78 -21.50 2.79 -8.26
CA GLY A 78 -21.98 2.17 -9.50
C GLY A 78 -20.89 1.51 -10.34
N MET A 79 -19.69 1.30 -9.78
CA MET A 79 -18.56 0.67 -10.47
C MET A 79 -18.74 -0.85 -10.44
N ASN A 80 -19.46 -1.38 -11.42
CA ASN A 80 -19.77 -2.81 -11.53
C ASN A 80 -18.85 -3.58 -12.49
N ASP A 81 -17.97 -2.89 -13.21
CA ASP A 81 -17.03 -3.49 -14.14
C ASP A 81 -15.75 -3.96 -13.41
N PRO A 82 -15.46 -5.28 -13.34
CA PRO A 82 -14.28 -5.79 -12.66
C PRO A 82 -12.95 -5.31 -13.22
N ASP A 83 -12.87 -5.01 -14.52
CA ASP A 83 -11.64 -4.50 -15.14
C ASP A 83 -11.28 -3.11 -14.60
N SER A 84 -12.29 -2.34 -14.19
CA SER A 84 -12.11 -1.01 -13.61
C SER A 84 -11.49 -1.05 -12.21
N TYR A 85 -11.57 -2.15 -11.47
CA TYR A 85 -11.02 -2.28 -10.12
C TYR A 85 -10.09 -3.50 -9.95
N GLU A 86 -9.58 -4.06 -11.05
CA GLU A 86 -8.71 -5.25 -11.09
C GLU A 86 -7.49 -5.13 -10.16
N PHE A 87 -6.97 -3.91 -9.95
CA PHE A 87 -5.93 -3.66 -8.94
C PHE A 87 -6.29 -4.25 -7.57
N PHE A 88 -7.51 -3.99 -7.07
CA PHE A 88 -7.94 -4.48 -5.76
C PHE A 88 -8.18 -5.99 -5.78
N THR A 89 -8.73 -6.54 -6.87
CA THR A 89 -8.91 -7.99 -7.02
C THR A 89 -7.57 -8.73 -6.90
N VAL A 90 -6.53 -8.23 -7.55
CA VAL A 90 -5.18 -8.81 -7.47
C VAL A 90 -4.65 -8.76 -6.03
N HIS A 91 -4.76 -7.62 -5.35
CA HIS A 91 -4.20 -7.49 -3.98
C HIS A 91 -5.07 -8.18 -2.91
N GLN A 92 -6.33 -8.49 -3.20
CA GLN A 92 -7.16 -9.31 -2.33
C GLN A 92 -6.60 -10.73 -2.18
N GLU A 93 -5.93 -11.26 -3.21
CA GLU A 93 -5.35 -12.61 -3.21
C GLU A 93 -3.83 -12.58 -3.00
N ALA A 94 -3.10 -11.74 -3.75
CA ALA A 94 -1.65 -11.74 -3.76
C ALA A 94 -1.04 -11.39 -2.40
N ASP A 95 -1.60 -10.37 -1.73
CA ASP A 95 -1.02 -9.88 -0.48
C ASP A 95 -1.26 -10.83 0.70
N VAL A 96 -2.18 -11.79 0.59
CA VAL A 96 -2.27 -12.92 1.54
C VAL A 96 -0.99 -13.76 1.48
N HIS A 97 -0.51 -14.06 0.28
CA HIS A 97 0.71 -14.83 0.09
C HIS A 97 1.97 -14.02 0.40
N HIS A 98 2.00 -12.75 -0.01
CA HIS A 98 3.14 -11.88 0.27
C HIS A 98 3.31 -11.67 1.78
N SER A 99 2.25 -11.24 2.49
CA SER A 99 2.33 -11.00 3.93
C SER A 99 2.77 -12.24 4.72
N GLN A 100 2.35 -13.43 4.32
CA GLN A 100 2.82 -14.70 4.90
C GLN A 100 4.30 -14.95 4.65
N ALA A 101 4.77 -14.74 3.41
CA ALA A 101 6.17 -14.95 3.04
C ALA A 101 7.10 -13.95 3.75
N GLU A 102 6.70 -12.69 3.83
CA GLU A 102 7.40 -11.64 4.57
C GLU A 102 7.51 -12.00 6.04
N TRP A 103 6.39 -12.39 6.67
CA TRP A 103 6.38 -12.76 8.08
C TRP A 103 7.27 -13.96 8.37
N ALA A 104 7.22 -15.00 7.53
CA ALA A 104 8.08 -16.18 7.69
C ALA A 104 9.57 -15.83 7.61
N LEU A 105 9.95 -14.85 6.77
CA LEU A 105 11.33 -14.36 6.70
C LEU A 105 11.68 -13.50 7.92
N ILE A 106 10.78 -12.63 8.38
CA ILE A 106 10.98 -11.84 9.60
C ILE A 106 11.21 -12.76 10.80
N GLU A 107 10.34 -13.74 11.03
CA GLU A 107 10.46 -14.71 12.13
C GLU A 107 11.79 -15.48 12.09
N ARG A 108 12.24 -15.82 10.89
CA ARG A 108 13.49 -16.58 10.71
C ARG A 108 14.75 -15.74 10.99
N PHE A 109 14.73 -14.45 10.68
CA PHE A 109 15.96 -13.64 10.65
C PHE A 109 16.03 -12.55 11.72
N ALA A 110 14.91 -12.15 12.31
CA ALA A 110 14.83 -11.32 13.51
C ALA A 110 14.90 -12.20 14.79
N ASP A 111 15.99 -12.96 14.89
CA ASP A 111 16.23 -14.00 15.88
C ASP A 111 16.89 -13.51 17.18
N THR A 112 17.08 -12.19 17.34
CA THR A 112 17.59 -11.57 18.56
C THR A 112 16.67 -10.43 19.02
N PRO A 113 16.67 -10.10 20.33
CA PRO A 113 15.86 -8.99 20.86
C PRO A 113 16.12 -7.65 20.15
N GLU A 114 17.37 -7.39 19.75
CA GLU A 114 17.75 -6.17 19.04
C GLU A 114 17.09 -6.11 17.66
N LYS A 115 17.15 -7.20 16.89
CA LYS A 115 16.50 -7.26 15.57
C LYS A 115 14.99 -7.19 15.67
N GLN A 116 14.40 -7.80 16.69
CA GLN A 116 12.96 -7.73 16.95
C GLN A 116 12.52 -6.30 17.29
N ALA A 117 13.36 -5.55 18.03
CA ALA A 117 13.12 -4.13 18.29
C ALA A 117 13.22 -3.29 17.01
N GLU A 118 14.15 -3.61 16.11
CA GLU A 118 14.25 -2.95 14.80
C GLU A 118 13.04 -3.25 13.90
N VAL A 119 12.55 -4.48 13.87
CA VAL A 119 11.29 -4.87 13.19
C VAL A 119 10.12 -4.04 13.72
N LEU A 120 9.94 -4.00 15.05
CA LEU A 120 8.87 -3.23 15.67
C LEU A 120 8.97 -1.72 15.34
N SER A 121 10.18 -1.17 15.40
CA SER A 121 10.45 0.23 15.05
C SER A 121 10.10 0.54 13.59
N ALA A 122 10.51 -0.32 12.65
CA ALA A 122 10.23 -0.16 11.23
C ALA A 122 8.72 -0.28 10.93
N THR A 123 8.04 -1.28 11.49
CA THR A 123 6.58 -1.44 11.38
C THR A 123 5.85 -0.21 11.92
N THR A 124 6.25 0.32 13.08
CA THR A 124 5.64 1.51 13.68
C THR A 124 5.80 2.73 12.77
N ARG A 125 7.03 3.00 12.31
CA ARG A 125 7.31 4.12 11.38
C ARG A 125 6.52 4.00 10.07
N ALA A 126 6.37 2.78 9.55
CA ALA A 126 5.60 2.53 8.33
C ALA A 126 4.10 2.80 8.55
N CYS A 127 3.53 2.28 9.65
CA CYS A 127 2.13 2.53 10.03
C CYS A 127 1.85 4.01 10.27
N ASP A 128 2.71 4.72 11.01
CA ASP A 128 2.54 6.16 11.27
C ASP A 128 2.57 6.98 9.98
N ALA A 129 3.46 6.63 9.04
CA ALA A 129 3.53 7.29 7.74
C ALA A 129 2.29 7.02 6.89
N LEU A 130 1.75 5.79 6.93
CA LEU A 130 0.51 5.42 6.24
C LEU A 130 -0.69 6.17 6.84
N TRP A 131 -0.76 6.27 8.16
CA TRP A 131 -1.80 7.03 8.85
C TRP A 131 -1.75 8.51 8.49
N GLY A 132 -0.55 9.12 8.55
CA GLY A 132 -0.37 10.52 8.17
C GLY A 132 -0.68 10.81 6.69
N PHE A 133 -0.50 9.83 5.80
CA PHE A 133 -0.98 9.93 4.42
C PHE A 133 -2.52 10.06 4.37
N LEU A 134 -3.24 9.21 5.11
CA LEU A 134 -4.70 9.26 5.17
C LEU A 134 -5.22 10.55 5.82
N ASP A 135 -4.58 11.02 6.91
CA ASP A 135 -4.89 12.31 7.53
C ASP A 135 -4.75 13.45 6.51
N GLY A 136 -3.65 13.47 5.74
CA GLY A 136 -3.45 14.50 4.72
C GLY A 136 -4.48 14.45 3.60
N ILE A 137 -5.00 13.27 3.23
CA ILE A 137 -6.14 13.17 2.29
C ILE A 137 -7.39 13.77 2.91
N TYR A 138 -7.71 13.42 4.17
CA TYR A 138 -8.88 13.93 4.87
C TYR A 138 -8.84 15.47 4.99
N GLU A 139 -7.74 16.03 5.46
CA GLU A 139 -7.58 17.48 5.67
C GLU A 139 -7.71 18.31 4.40
N ASN A 140 -7.43 17.74 3.22
CA ASN A 140 -7.46 18.46 1.95
C ASN A 140 -8.73 18.21 1.14
N TYR A 141 -9.46 17.12 1.39
CA TYR A 141 -10.53 16.66 0.51
C TYR A 141 -11.81 16.16 1.22
N CYS A 142 -11.91 16.26 2.56
CA CYS A 142 -13.10 15.90 3.35
C CYS A 142 -13.52 17.05 4.27
#